data_AF-A0A4R5CXQ5-F1
#
_entry.id   AF-A0A4R5CXQ5-F1
#
_cell.length_a   1.000
_cell.length_b   1.000
_cell.length_c   1.000
_cell.angle_alpha   90.00
_cell.angle_beta   90.00
_cell.angle_gamma   90.00
#
_symmetry.space_group_name_H-M   'P 1'
#
loop_
_entity.id
_entity.type
_entity.pdbx_description
1 polymer ?
#
loop_
_entity_poly.entity_id
_entity_poly.type
_entity_poly.pdbx_seq_one_letter_code
_entity_poly.pdbx_strand_id
1 'polypeptide(L)'
;MSNKENLKNHFSERIDQNFDELKKYYNHNLIEMCEINSLKMEALNCLLFGLYTASITSTSHLLERTMKMALIKFETKGLTYSDFEKYNKAVNHVHSQFDHLKLPKTVSLAKSKGLISSAQFQYLNEKAKSLRDAYSHAQTSVINKDLPQFFSGFLFNFSEVQNNLINNEDVKITRIIDIAKTSPAIAQLQQDSSSKTNALVFFENVYKILCDIEFKLKE
;
A
#
# COMPACT_ATOMS: atom_id res chain seq x y z
N MET A 1 -4.75 -21.66 26.25
CA MET A 1 -3.57 -21.19 25.49
C MET A 1 -3.32 -19.74 25.84
N SER A 2 -2.07 -19.30 26.05
CA SER A 2 -1.76 -17.89 26.34
C SER A 2 -2.01 -17.01 25.11
N ASN A 3 -2.44 -15.76 25.29
CA ASN A 3 -2.59 -14.78 24.20
C ASN A 3 -1.32 -14.67 23.33
N LYS A 4 -0.14 -14.78 23.96
CA LYS A 4 1.15 -14.77 23.25
C LYS A 4 1.29 -15.95 22.29
N GLU A 5 0.81 -17.13 22.69
CA GLU A 5 0.90 -18.34 21.89
C GLU A 5 -0.08 -18.30 20.71
N ASN A 6 -1.29 -17.79 20.94
CA ASN A 6 -2.27 -17.56 19.87
C ASN A 6 -1.72 -16.60 18.80
N LEU A 7 -1.06 -15.52 19.22
CA LEU A 7 -0.44 -14.57 18.28
C LEU A 7 0.71 -15.18 17.49
N LYS A 8 1.56 -15.99 18.14
CA LYS A 8 2.64 -16.72 17.45
C LYS A 8 2.09 -17.66 16.39
N ASN A 9 1.09 -18.46 16.74
CA ASN A 9 0.47 -19.40 15.81
C ASN A 9 -0.16 -18.64 14.65
N HIS A 10 -0.91 -17.58 14.93
CA HIS A 10 -1.52 -16.74 13.90
C HIS A 10 -0.50 -16.21 12.89
N PHE A 11 0.61 -15.62 13.35
CA PHE A 11 1.61 -15.07 12.43
C PHE A 11 2.43 -16.16 11.73
N SER A 12 2.64 -17.32 12.36
CA SER A 12 3.32 -18.45 11.72
C SER A 12 2.49 -18.97 10.54
N GLU A 13 1.18 -19.15 10.74
CA GLU A 13 0.26 -19.53 9.66
C GLU A 13 0.28 -18.51 8.50
N ARG A 14 0.36 -17.21 8.81
CA ARG A 14 0.47 -16.16 7.77
C ARG A 14 1.77 -16.24 6.99
N ILE A 15 2.89 -16.47 7.68
CA ILE A 15 4.18 -16.66 7.02
C ILE A 15 4.08 -17.86 6.05
N ASP A 16 3.61 -19.01 6.53
CA ASP A 16 3.54 -20.23 5.72
C ASP A 16 2.63 -20.05 4.49
N GLN A 17 1.50 -19.35 4.65
CA GLN A 17 0.56 -19.07 3.55
C GLN A 17 1.13 -18.13 2.48
N ASN A 18 1.87 -17.09 2.89
CA ASN A 18 2.21 -15.97 2.01
C ASN A 18 3.66 -15.99 1.53
N PHE A 19 4.56 -16.72 2.19
CA PHE A 19 6.00 -16.64 1.94
C PHE A 19 6.36 -17.06 0.50
N ASP A 20 5.74 -18.11 -0.04
CA ASP A 20 6.10 -18.63 -1.36
C ASP A 20 5.86 -17.62 -2.49
N GLU A 21 4.81 -16.81 -2.38
CA GLU A 21 4.51 -15.75 -3.35
C GLU A 21 5.46 -14.55 -3.19
N LEU A 22 5.87 -14.25 -1.95
CA LEU A 22 6.64 -13.07 -1.61
C LEU A 22 8.16 -13.27 -1.66
N LYS A 23 8.67 -14.51 -1.57
CA LYS A 23 10.11 -14.81 -1.43
C LYS A 23 10.98 -14.19 -2.52
N LYS A 24 10.45 -14.05 -3.74
CA LYS A 24 11.16 -13.41 -4.87
C LYS A 24 11.55 -11.95 -4.58
N TYR A 25 10.74 -11.22 -3.81
CA TYR A 25 11.01 -9.83 -3.44
C TYR A 25 11.98 -9.71 -2.25
N TYR A 26 11.91 -10.65 -1.31
CA TYR A 26 12.86 -10.75 -0.19
C TYR A 26 14.28 -11.05 -0.67
N ASN A 27 14.40 -11.92 -1.67
CA ASN A 27 15.69 -12.33 -2.22
C ASN A 27 16.35 -11.29 -3.15
N HIS A 28 15.66 -10.18 -3.44
CA HIS A 28 16.17 -9.13 -4.31
C HIS A 28 16.48 -7.86 -3.52
N ASN A 29 17.74 -7.46 -3.44
CA ASN A 29 18.14 -6.17 -2.91
C ASN A 29 18.43 -5.17 -4.01
N LEU A 30 17.92 -3.96 -3.83
CA LEU A 30 18.25 -2.80 -4.65
C LEU A 30 19.70 -2.40 -4.38
N ILE A 31 20.48 -2.13 -5.42
CA ILE A 31 21.89 -1.72 -5.35
C ILE A 31 21.98 -0.21 -5.49
N GLU A 32 21.47 0.35 -6.60
CA GLU A 32 21.54 1.81 -6.84
C GLU A 32 20.62 2.59 -5.91
N MET A 33 19.59 1.95 -5.37
CA MET A 33 18.67 2.51 -4.40
C MET A 33 18.65 1.70 -3.11
N CYS A 34 19.83 1.27 -2.65
CA CYS A 34 19.95 0.42 -1.48
C CYS A 34 19.33 1.03 -0.21
N GLU A 35 19.25 2.36 -0.12
CA GLU A 35 18.73 3.11 1.02
C GLU A 35 17.24 2.91 1.27
N ILE A 36 16.48 2.42 0.27
CA ILE A 36 15.03 2.14 0.41
C ILE A 36 14.72 0.65 0.53
N ASN A 37 15.74 -0.21 0.64
CA ASN A 37 15.51 -1.63 0.93
C ASN A 37 14.76 -1.81 2.26
N SER A 38 15.01 -0.98 3.28
CA SER A 38 14.27 -1.01 4.55
C SER A 38 12.77 -0.77 4.35
N LEU A 39 12.40 0.27 3.63
CA LEU A 39 10.99 0.59 3.32
C LEU A 39 10.32 -0.50 2.48
N LYS A 40 11.05 -1.07 1.51
CA LYS A 40 10.59 -2.24 0.74
C LYS A 40 10.28 -3.41 1.67
N MET A 41 11.16 -3.69 2.64
CA MET A 41 11.00 -4.77 3.61
C MET A 41 9.82 -4.52 4.56
N GLU A 42 9.57 -3.29 4.98
CA GLU A 42 8.40 -2.94 5.78
C GLU A 42 7.08 -3.23 5.05
N ALA A 43 6.98 -2.83 3.78
CA ALA A 43 5.82 -3.10 2.95
C ALA A 43 5.61 -4.61 2.73
N LEU A 44 6.70 -5.35 2.47
CA LEU A 44 6.68 -6.82 2.32
C LEU A 44 6.28 -7.53 3.61
N ASN A 45 6.81 -7.13 4.76
CA ASN A 45 6.45 -7.73 6.04
C ASN A 45 4.97 -7.54 6.37
N CYS A 46 4.39 -6.39 6.00
CA CYS A 46 2.97 -6.17 6.12
C CYS A 46 2.15 -7.13 5.23
N LEU A 47 2.60 -7.41 3.99
CA LEU A 47 1.97 -8.44 3.14
C LEU A 47 2.12 -9.84 3.76
N LEU A 48 3.32 -10.19 4.21
CA LEU A 48 3.63 -11.49 4.80
C LEU A 48 2.72 -11.79 5.99
N PHE A 49 2.48 -10.80 6.85
CA PHE A 49 1.60 -10.93 8.02
C PHE A 49 0.11 -10.70 7.74
N GLY A 50 -0.30 -10.47 6.48
CA GLY A 50 -1.69 -10.22 6.11
C GLY A 50 -2.25 -8.88 6.60
N LEU A 51 -1.38 -7.89 6.85
CA LEU A 51 -1.71 -6.54 7.28
C LEU A 51 -1.93 -5.63 6.06
N TYR A 52 -2.95 -5.95 5.24
CA TYR A 52 -3.11 -5.38 3.89
C TYR A 52 -3.27 -3.86 3.83
N THR A 53 -4.05 -3.25 4.73
CA THR A 53 -4.19 -1.79 4.81
C THR A 53 -2.84 -1.13 5.17
N ALA A 54 -2.10 -1.72 6.12
CA ALA A 54 -0.77 -1.23 6.48
C ALA A 54 0.21 -1.39 5.30
N SER A 55 0.13 -2.50 4.56
CA SER A 55 0.93 -2.71 3.35
C SER A 55 0.68 -1.64 2.29
N ILE A 56 -0.56 -1.26 2.02
CA ILE A 56 -0.86 -0.19 1.05
C ILE A 56 -0.29 1.15 1.51
N THR A 57 -0.38 1.47 2.81
CA THR A 57 0.20 2.69 3.37
C THR A 57 1.73 2.68 3.28
N SER A 58 2.39 1.60 3.69
CA SER A 58 3.84 1.46 3.58
C SER A 58 4.33 1.45 2.13
N THR A 59 3.57 0.84 1.21
CA THR A 59 3.87 0.87 -0.23
C THR A 59 3.71 2.27 -0.81
N SER A 60 2.71 3.04 -0.35
CA SER A 60 2.54 4.45 -0.74
C SER A 60 3.72 5.29 -0.26
N HIS A 61 4.18 5.07 0.98
CA HIS A 61 5.37 5.74 1.50
C HIS A 61 6.64 5.37 0.72
N LEU A 62 6.83 4.07 0.43
CA LEU A 62 7.91 3.58 -0.42
C LEU A 62 7.89 4.27 -1.79
N LEU A 63 6.73 4.40 -2.43
CA LEU A 63 6.56 5.09 -3.71
C LEU A 63 6.98 6.57 -3.62
N GLU A 64 6.50 7.30 -2.61
CA GLU A 64 6.85 8.72 -2.44
C GLU A 64 8.36 8.89 -2.24
N ARG A 65 8.98 8.05 -1.40
CA ARG A 65 10.42 8.10 -1.17
C ARG A 65 11.21 7.72 -2.41
N THR A 66 10.77 6.70 -3.14
CA THR A 66 11.39 6.26 -4.41
C THR A 66 11.44 7.40 -5.42
N MET A 67 10.31 8.09 -5.65
CA MET A 67 10.26 9.18 -6.63
C MET A 67 11.19 10.34 -6.26
N LYS A 68 11.23 10.74 -4.99
CA LYS A 68 12.13 11.80 -4.52
C LYS A 68 13.59 11.39 -4.65
N MET A 69 13.92 10.18 -4.19
CA MET A 69 15.29 9.69 -4.18
C MET A 69 15.83 9.46 -5.59
N ALA A 70 15.00 8.99 -6.52
CA ALA A 70 15.35 8.86 -7.93
C ALA A 70 15.74 10.20 -8.55
N LEU A 71 14.98 11.26 -8.29
CA LEU A 71 15.30 12.61 -8.76
C LEU A 71 16.61 13.12 -8.16
N ILE A 72 16.81 12.91 -6.86
CA ILE A 72 18.06 13.32 -6.18
C ILE A 72 19.25 12.59 -6.80
N LYS A 73 19.21 11.26 -6.88
CA LYS A 73 20.30 10.44 -7.42
C LYS A 73 20.59 10.76 -8.89
N PHE A 74 19.55 11.04 -9.67
CA PHE A 74 19.72 11.46 -11.07
C PHE A 74 20.50 12.76 -11.20
N GLU A 75 20.17 13.80 -10.41
CA GLU A 75 20.88 15.09 -10.45
C GLU A 75 22.27 15.04 -9.82
N THR A 76 22.49 14.13 -8.88
CA THR A 76 23.80 13.98 -8.19
C THR A 76 24.66 12.88 -8.82
N LYS A 77 24.29 12.38 -10.00
CA LYS A 77 25.01 11.29 -10.66
C LYS A 77 26.47 11.68 -10.94
N GLY A 78 27.39 10.75 -10.67
CA GLY A 78 28.82 10.95 -10.85
C GLY A 78 29.52 11.74 -9.74
N LEU A 79 28.79 12.19 -8.71
CA LEU A 79 29.40 12.75 -7.50
C LEU A 79 29.82 11.61 -6.56
N THR A 80 30.96 11.78 -5.93
CA THR A 80 31.55 10.79 -5.02
C THR A 80 32.05 11.46 -3.75
N TYR A 81 32.25 10.66 -2.70
CA TYR A 81 32.79 11.16 -1.43
C TYR A 81 34.26 11.60 -1.49
N SER A 82 34.99 11.33 -2.59
CA SER A 82 36.38 11.76 -2.73
C SER A 82 36.50 13.29 -2.83
N ASP A 83 35.46 13.97 -3.30
CA ASP A 83 35.30 15.43 -3.22
C ASP A 83 34.07 15.74 -2.36
N PHE A 84 34.22 15.55 -1.05
CA PHE A 84 33.12 15.64 -0.10
C PHE A 84 32.50 17.04 -0.03
N GLU A 85 33.26 18.10 -0.28
CA GLU A 85 32.75 19.47 -0.27
C GLU A 85 31.79 19.70 -1.45
N LYS A 86 32.21 19.32 -2.66
CA LYS A 86 31.37 19.39 -3.85
C LYS A 86 30.14 18.49 -3.71
N TYR A 87 30.34 17.26 -3.22
CA TYR A 87 29.26 16.32 -2.95
C TYR A 87 28.22 16.93 -2.01
N ASN A 88 28.64 17.40 -0.83
CA ASN A 88 27.74 17.94 0.18
C ASN A 88 27.00 19.18 -0.33
N LYS A 89 27.68 20.08 -1.04
CA LYS A 89 27.05 21.28 -1.62
C LYS A 89 25.98 20.91 -2.64
N ALA A 90 26.28 19.99 -3.55
CA ALA A 90 25.34 19.55 -4.58
C ALA A 90 24.15 18.79 -4.00
N VAL A 91 24.40 17.81 -3.11
CA VAL A 91 23.34 17.01 -2.48
C VAL A 91 22.41 17.90 -1.65
N ASN A 92 22.94 18.83 -0.84
CA ASN A 92 22.10 19.74 -0.05
C ASN A 92 21.23 20.64 -0.95
N HIS A 93 21.80 21.14 -2.04
CA HIS A 93 21.06 21.94 -3.00
C HIS A 93 19.93 21.13 -3.64
N VAL A 94 20.24 19.96 -4.20
CA VAL A 94 19.27 19.07 -4.87
C VAL A 94 18.20 18.56 -3.90
N HIS A 95 18.59 18.18 -2.68
CA HIS A 95 17.65 17.74 -1.65
C HIS A 95 16.62 18.83 -1.33
N SER A 96 17.07 20.09 -1.20
CA SER A 96 16.16 21.22 -0.94
C SER A 96 15.12 21.43 -2.04
N GLN A 97 15.45 21.08 -3.29
CA GLN A 97 14.55 21.20 -4.44
C GLN A 97 13.44 20.14 -4.47
N PHE A 98 13.72 18.92 -4.02
CA PHE A 98 12.82 17.77 -4.23
C PHE A 98 12.12 17.27 -2.98
N ASP A 99 12.70 17.44 -1.78
CA ASP A 99 12.20 16.78 -0.58
C ASP A 99 10.80 17.24 -0.15
N HIS A 100 10.49 18.53 -0.32
CA HIS A 100 9.18 19.09 0.01
C HIS A 100 8.10 18.82 -1.04
N LEU A 101 8.45 18.24 -2.19
CA LEU A 101 7.51 18.04 -3.29
C LEU A 101 6.55 16.88 -3.00
N LYS A 102 5.28 17.08 -3.36
CA LYS A 102 4.25 16.02 -3.30
C LYS A 102 4.40 15.06 -4.49
N LEU A 103 3.92 13.83 -4.31
CA LEU A 103 4.00 12.76 -5.31
C LEU A 103 3.61 13.20 -6.75
N PRO A 104 2.50 13.94 -7.01
CA PRO A 104 2.15 14.30 -8.38
C PRO A 104 3.23 15.12 -9.10
N LYS A 105 3.93 15.98 -8.35
CA LYS A 105 5.02 16.79 -8.90
C LYS A 105 6.27 15.96 -9.13
N THR A 106 6.64 15.09 -8.19
CA THR A 106 7.81 14.22 -8.35
C THR A 106 7.62 13.20 -9.48
N VAL A 107 6.42 12.64 -9.64
CA VAL A 107 6.05 11.76 -10.77
C VAL A 107 6.16 12.50 -12.11
N SER A 108 5.68 13.75 -12.17
CA SER A 108 5.80 14.57 -13.38
C SER A 108 7.25 14.87 -13.75
N LEU A 109 8.09 15.18 -12.76
CA LEU A 109 9.52 15.42 -12.96
C LEU A 109 10.26 14.13 -13.36
N ALA A 110 9.94 13.00 -12.75
CA ALA A 110 10.51 11.70 -13.09
C ALA A 110 10.18 11.34 -14.54
N LYS A 111 8.96 11.64 -15.00
CA LYS A 111 8.57 11.45 -16.39
C LYS A 111 9.34 12.36 -17.34
N SER A 112 9.49 13.65 -17.02
CA SER A 112 10.23 14.59 -17.88
C SER A 112 11.72 14.24 -17.99
N LYS A 113 12.28 13.57 -16.98
CA LYS A 113 13.68 13.10 -16.96
C LYS A 113 13.86 11.70 -17.55
N GLY A 114 12.79 11.09 -18.08
CA GLY A 114 12.85 9.75 -18.66
C GLY A 114 12.99 8.61 -17.65
N LEU A 115 12.97 8.89 -16.34
CA LEU A 115 13.07 7.86 -15.29
C LEU A 115 11.88 6.90 -15.29
N ILE A 116 10.70 7.35 -15.73
CA ILE A 116 9.52 6.50 -15.87
C ILE A 116 8.89 6.61 -17.28
N SER A 117 8.27 5.51 -17.71
CA SER A 117 7.52 5.45 -18.97
C SER A 117 6.18 6.19 -18.90
N SER A 118 5.54 6.39 -20.07
CA SER A 118 4.20 7.01 -20.11
C SER A 118 3.14 6.14 -19.44
N ALA A 119 3.22 4.81 -19.60
CA ALA A 119 2.31 3.87 -18.95
C ALA A 119 2.44 3.91 -17.43
N GLN A 120 3.68 3.96 -16.91
CA GLN A 120 3.91 4.10 -15.47
C GLN A 120 3.42 5.45 -14.94
N PHE A 121 3.64 6.54 -15.68
CA PHE A 121 3.11 7.85 -15.32
C PHE A 121 1.57 7.86 -15.21
N GLN A 122 0.88 7.21 -16.16
CA GLN A 122 -0.57 7.08 -16.11
C GLN A 122 -1.02 6.27 -14.88
N TYR A 123 -0.43 5.08 -14.68
CA TYR A 123 -0.73 4.24 -13.51
C TYR A 123 -0.57 4.99 -12.18
N LEU A 124 0.50 5.77 -12.05
CA LEU A 124 0.82 6.52 -10.84
C LEU A 124 -0.18 7.66 -10.57
N ASN A 125 -0.66 8.34 -11.61
CA ASN A 125 -1.63 9.44 -11.47
C ASN A 125 -3.08 8.98 -11.28
N GLU A 126 -3.40 7.76 -11.70
CA GLU A 126 -4.75 7.20 -11.61
C GLU A 126 -4.86 6.22 -10.44
N LYS A 127 -4.34 4.99 -10.61
CA LYS A 127 -4.57 3.87 -9.68
C LYS A 127 -3.80 4.04 -8.37
N ALA A 128 -2.52 4.40 -8.43
CA ALA A 128 -1.71 4.58 -7.22
C ALA A 128 -2.23 5.74 -6.36
N LYS A 129 -2.61 6.85 -7.01
CA LYS A 129 -3.23 7.99 -6.33
C LYS A 129 -4.52 7.59 -5.62
N SER A 130 -5.42 6.87 -6.30
CA SER A 130 -6.68 6.40 -5.72
C SER A 130 -6.46 5.52 -4.49
N LEU A 131 -5.52 4.57 -4.54
CA LEU A 131 -5.19 3.73 -3.39
C LEU A 131 -4.58 4.55 -2.24
N ARG A 132 -3.60 5.41 -2.52
CA ARG A 132 -3.03 6.27 -1.48
C ARG A 132 -4.10 7.14 -0.82
N ASP A 133 -4.95 7.79 -1.61
CA ASP A 133 -5.97 8.68 -1.07
C ASP A 133 -7.01 7.88 -0.24
N ALA A 134 -7.37 6.68 -0.68
CA ALA A 134 -8.27 5.79 0.04
C ALA A 134 -7.72 5.31 1.40
N TYR A 135 -6.45 4.89 1.46
CA TYR A 135 -5.89 4.20 2.63
C TYR A 135 -4.98 5.09 3.50
N SER A 136 -4.23 6.02 2.90
CA SER A 136 -3.36 6.96 3.62
C SER A 136 -4.07 8.26 4.02
N HIS A 137 -5.17 8.62 3.35
CA HIS A 137 -6.03 9.75 3.75
C HIS A 137 -7.42 9.31 4.25
N ALA A 138 -7.62 8.00 4.46
CA ALA A 138 -8.86 7.39 4.97
C ALA A 138 -10.14 7.78 4.18
N GLN A 139 -10.01 8.01 2.87
CA GLN A 139 -11.14 8.42 2.02
C GLN A 139 -11.91 7.20 1.50
N THR A 140 -12.82 6.66 2.31
CA THR A 140 -13.64 5.47 1.97
C THR A 140 -14.51 5.67 0.72
N SER A 141 -14.88 6.91 0.39
CA SER A 141 -15.64 7.26 -0.81
C SER A 141 -14.92 6.90 -2.12
N VAL A 142 -13.59 6.84 -2.12
CA VAL A 142 -12.78 6.45 -3.28
C VAL A 142 -12.95 4.96 -3.60
N ILE A 143 -13.00 4.13 -2.56
CA ILE A 143 -13.21 2.68 -2.68
C ILE A 143 -14.66 2.38 -3.07
N ASN A 144 -15.59 3.16 -2.50
CA ASN A 144 -17.02 2.89 -2.59
C ASN A 144 -17.70 3.59 -3.77
N LYS A 145 -16.92 4.20 -4.69
CA LYS A 145 -17.45 5.02 -5.78
C LYS A 145 -18.45 4.25 -6.63
N ASP A 146 -18.09 3.04 -7.03
CA ASP A 146 -18.86 2.20 -7.95
C ASP A 146 -19.84 1.24 -7.25
N LEU A 147 -19.92 1.31 -5.91
CA LEU A 147 -20.82 0.47 -5.13
C LEU A 147 -22.26 1.04 -5.09
N PRO A 148 -23.29 0.17 -4.98
CA PRO A 148 -24.68 0.58 -4.79
C PRO A 148 -24.83 1.54 -3.61
N GLN A 149 -25.72 2.54 -3.73
CA GLN A 149 -25.95 3.52 -2.66
C GLN A 149 -26.40 2.86 -1.35
N PHE A 150 -27.17 1.78 -1.45
CA PHE A 150 -27.73 1.04 -0.33
C PHE A 150 -27.41 -0.46 -0.46
N PHE A 151 -27.28 -1.11 0.69
CA PHE A 151 -27.19 -2.56 0.83
C PHE A 151 -28.38 -3.06 1.64
N SER A 152 -29.13 -4.00 1.08
CA SER A 152 -30.23 -4.64 1.78
C SER A 152 -29.70 -5.79 2.65
N GLY A 153 -30.17 -5.86 3.89
CA GLY A 153 -29.81 -6.90 4.83
C GLY A 153 -30.95 -7.22 5.80
N PHE A 154 -30.75 -8.25 6.62
CA PHE A 154 -31.70 -8.67 7.64
C PHE A 154 -31.23 -8.20 9.01
N LEU A 155 -32.15 -7.68 9.82
CA LEU A 155 -31.88 -7.38 11.22
C LEU A 155 -32.43 -8.51 12.09
N PHE A 156 -31.61 -9.01 13.02
CA PHE A 156 -31.99 -10.04 13.99
C PHE A 156 -31.54 -9.64 15.40
N ASN A 157 -32.26 -10.15 16.40
CA ASN A 157 -31.89 -10.01 17.80
C ASN A 157 -31.08 -11.22 18.25
N PHE A 158 -29.89 -11.02 18.79
CA PHE A 158 -29.01 -12.12 19.23
C PHE A 158 -29.65 -13.00 20.31
N SER A 159 -30.38 -12.43 21.27
CA SER A 159 -31.05 -13.20 22.32
C SER A 159 -32.17 -14.07 21.75
N GLU A 160 -32.90 -13.57 20.75
CA GLU A 160 -33.94 -14.35 20.05
C GLU A 160 -33.30 -15.49 19.26
N VAL A 161 -32.22 -15.23 18.52
CA VAL A 161 -31.48 -16.27 17.80
C VAL A 161 -30.99 -17.37 18.76
N GLN A 162 -30.43 -16.99 19.91
CA GLN A 162 -29.97 -17.96 20.91
C GLN A 162 -31.11 -18.81 21.48
N ASN A 163 -32.22 -18.18 21.85
CA ASN A 163 -33.38 -18.90 22.38
C ASN A 163 -33.97 -19.85 21.33
N ASN A 164 -34.10 -19.41 20.07
CA ASN A 164 -34.62 -20.24 18.99
C ASN A 164 -33.69 -21.43 18.71
N LEU A 165 -32.36 -21.24 18.74
CA LEU A 165 -31.39 -22.34 18.61
C LEU A 165 -31.53 -23.38 19.74
N ILE A 166 -31.74 -22.95 20.99
CA ILE A 166 -31.95 -23.86 22.14
C ILE A 166 -33.25 -24.64 21.98
N ASN A 167 -34.31 -23.97 21.52
CA ASN A 167 -35.63 -24.55 21.38
C ASN A 167 -35.85 -25.29 20.05
N ASN A 168 -34.82 -25.36 19.20
CA ASN A 168 -34.86 -25.93 17.85
C ASN A 168 -35.97 -25.29 16.97
N GLU A 169 -36.11 -23.97 17.08
CA GLU A 169 -37.03 -23.12 16.32
C GLU A 169 -36.29 -22.34 15.24
N ASP A 170 -36.99 -21.99 14.16
CA ASP A 170 -36.44 -21.17 13.08
C ASP A 170 -36.22 -19.71 13.54
N VAL A 171 -35.13 -19.08 13.06
CA VAL A 171 -34.92 -17.65 13.22
C VAL A 171 -35.83 -16.90 12.25
N LYS A 172 -36.80 -16.16 12.79
CA LYS A 172 -37.70 -15.35 11.96
C LYS A 172 -37.00 -14.08 11.52
N ILE A 173 -36.91 -13.89 10.20
CA ILE A 173 -36.49 -12.63 9.61
C ILE A 173 -37.62 -11.61 9.83
N THR A 174 -37.40 -10.67 10.74
CA THR A 174 -38.43 -9.70 11.14
C THR A 174 -38.45 -8.46 10.27
N ARG A 175 -37.31 -8.06 9.69
CA ARG A 175 -37.20 -6.84 8.88
C ARG A 175 -36.06 -6.90 7.87
N ILE A 176 -36.35 -6.50 6.64
CA ILE A 176 -35.35 -6.12 5.64
C ILE A 176 -35.06 -4.63 5.84
N ILE A 177 -33.78 -4.29 5.96
CA ILE A 177 -33.31 -2.91 6.10
C ILE A 177 -32.33 -2.58 4.98
N ASP A 178 -32.39 -1.35 4.51
CA ASP A 178 -31.41 -0.78 3.59
C ASP A 178 -30.42 0.08 4.37
N ILE A 179 -29.14 -0.25 4.27
CA ILE A 179 -28.04 0.48 4.91
C ILE A 179 -27.24 1.22 3.85
N ALA A 180 -27.01 2.52 4.05
CA ALA A 180 -26.19 3.31 3.14
C ALA A 180 -24.74 2.79 3.07
N LYS A 181 -24.13 2.83 1.88
CA LYS A 181 -22.71 2.47 1.68
C LYS A 181 -21.72 3.30 2.49
N THR A 182 -22.15 4.48 2.94
CA THR A 182 -21.39 5.40 3.78
C THR A 182 -21.57 5.13 5.28
N SER A 183 -22.38 4.15 5.67
CA SER A 183 -22.44 3.68 7.06
C SER A 183 -21.04 3.30 7.53
N PRO A 184 -20.57 3.76 8.71
CA PRO A 184 -19.20 3.55 9.16
C PRO A 184 -18.77 2.07 9.14
N ALA A 185 -19.63 1.16 9.60
CA ALA A 185 -19.35 -0.27 9.62
C ALA A 185 -19.22 -0.85 8.21
N ILE A 186 -20.14 -0.49 7.31
CA ILE A 186 -20.12 -0.96 5.91
C ILE A 186 -18.90 -0.41 5.17
N ALA A 187 -18.61 0.88 5.34
CA ALA A 187 -17.46 1.53 4.73
C ALA A 187 -16.14 0.90 5.19
N GLN A 188 -16.00 0.57 6.47
CA GLN A 188 -14.81 -0.12 7.00
C GLN A 188 -14.68 -1.53 6.44
N LEU A 189 -15.76 -2.32 6.42
CA LEU A 189 -15.74 -3.68 5.87
C LEU A 189 -15.35 -3.68 4.39
N GLN A 190 -15.83 -2.71 3.62
CA GLN A 190 -15.48 -2.54 2.21
C GLN A 190 -14.03 -2.15 2.03
N GLN A 191 -13.52 -1.24 2.86
CA GLN A 191 -12.10 -0.87 2.85
C GLN A 191 -11.20 -2.07 3.18
N ASP A 192 -11.56 -2.87 4.18
CA ASP A 192 -10.80 -4.06 4.58
C ASP A 192 -10.86 -5.17 3.52
N SER A 193 -12.01 -5.35 2.87
CA SER A 193 -12.13 -6.31 1.77
C SER A 193 -11.35 -5.86 0.54
N SER A 194 -11.39 -4.57 0.22
CA SER A 194 -10.68 -3.98 -0.92
C SER A 194 -9.16 -4.02 -0.71
N SER A 195 -8.66 -3.84 0.51
CA SER A 195 -7.22 -3.87 0.77
C SER A 195 -6.63 -5.25 0.53
N LYS A 196 -7.33 -6.31 0.93
CA LYS A 196 -6.94 -7.71 0.66
C LYS A 196 -6.69 -7.99 -0.83
N THR A 197 -7.55 -7.46 -1.70
CA THR A 197 -7.44 -7.66 -3.15
C THR A 197 -6.36 -6.78 -3.79
N ASN A 198 -6.16 -5.56 -3.28
CA ASN A 198 -5.32 -4.57 -3.94
C ASN A 198 -3.88 -4.49 -3.41
N ALA A 199 -3.61 -4.92 -2.18
CA ALA A 199 -2.33 -4.67 -1.51
C ALA A 199 -1.13 -5.28 -2.27
N LEU A 200 -1.20 -6.57 -2.62
CA LEU A 200 -0.13 -7.23 -3.36
C LEU A 200 0.06 -6.60 -4.74
N VAL A 201 -1.03 -6.49 -5.52
CA VAL A 201 -1.00 -5.91 -6.87
C VAL A 201 -0.40 -4.50 -6.86
N PHE A 202 -0.74 -3.69 -5.86
CA PHE A 202 -0.17 -2.35 -5.71
C PHE A 202 1.33 -2.40 -5.42
N PHE A 203 1.74 -3.24 -4.47
CA PHE A 203 3.16 -3.46 -4.17
C PHE A 203 3.94 -3.92 -5.40
N GLU A 204 3.46 -4.92 -6.14
CA GLU A 204 4.15 -5.46 -7.32
C GLU A 204 4.36 -4.39 -8.40
N ASN A 205 3.35 -3.54 -8.64
CA ASN A 205 3.44 -2.45 -9.62
C ASN A 205 4.45 -1.37 -9.17
N VAL A 206 4.42 -0.98 -7.90
CA VAL A 206 5.39 -0.02 -7.34
C VAL A 206 6.80 -0.60 -7.37
N TYR A 207 6.97 -1.86 -7.00
CA TYR A 207 8.24 -2.58 -7.05
C TYR A 207 8.80 -2.67 -8.49
N LYS A 208 7.95 -2.94 -9.49
CA LYS A 208 8.37 -2.93 -10.90
C LYS A 208 8.87 -1.55 -11.34
N ILE A 209 8.13 -0.50 -11.00
CA ILE A 209 8.55 0.89 -11.29
C ILE A 209 9.89 1.20 -10.62
N LEU A 210 10.06 0.75 -9.38
CA LEU A 210 11.28 0.90 -8.61
C LEU A 210 12.48 0.21 -9.29
N CYS A 211 12.33 -1.04 -9.74
CA CYS A 211 13.37 -1.75 -10.48
C CYS A 211 13.72 -1.06 -11.81
N ASP A 212 12.71 -0.57 -12.55
CA ASP A 212 12.95 0.13 -13.81
C ASP A 212 13.70 1.45 -13.61
N ILE A 213 13.43 2.17 -12.51
CA ILE A 213 14.17 3.37 -12.13
C ILE A 213 15.61 3.03 -11.76
N GLU A 214 15.84 1.97 -10.97
CA GLU A 214 17.19 1.52 -10.61
C GLU A 214 18.02 1.21 -11.84
N PHE A 215 17.43 0.49 -12.80
CA PHE A 215 18.09 0.18 -14.06
C PHE A 215 18.55 1.46 -14.79
N LYS A 216 17.70 2.48 -14.86
CA LYS A 216 18.03 3.76 -15.52
C LYS A 216 19.00 4.65 -14.75
N LEU A 217 19.09 4.50 -13.44
CA LEU A 217 20.10 5.23 -12.64
C LEU A 217 21.49 4.64 -12.85
N LYS A 218 21.56 3.33 -13.14
CA LYS A 218 22.79 2.62 -13.47
C LYS A 218 23.34 2.96 -14.86
N GLU A 219 22.47 3.13 -15.86
CA GLU A 219 22.82 3.65 -17.20
C GLU A 219 23.32 5.09 -17.12
#